data_AF-A0A1W9HQX3-F1
#
_entry.id   AF-A0A1W9HQX3-F1
#
_cell.length_a   1.000
_cell.length_b   1.000
_cell.length_c   1.000
_cell.angle_alpha   90.00
_cell.angle_beta   90.00
_cell.angle_gamma   90.00
#
_symmetry.space_group_name_H-M   'P 1'
#
loop_
_entity.id
_entity.type
_entity.pdbx_description
1 polymer ?
#
loop_
_entity_poly.entity_id
_entity_poly.type
_entity_poly.pdbx_seq_one_letter_code
_entity_poly.pdbx_strand_id
1 'polypeptide(L)'
;MSIKPFISVVLVILTLFSLVFMKMDIRRLSYSVLQLAQKEKLMKDRYRYRSLKLAQVMRTERIKSYAQTYLALNEAQRGQIIHMTGDRIALKQ
;
A
#
# COMPACT_ATOMS: atom_id res chain seq x y z
N MET A 1 -0.50 55.45 -38.82
CA MET A 1 -0.39 55.98 -37.44
C MET A 1 -1.65 55.46 -36.73
N SER A 2 -1.70 54.44 -35.86
CA SER A 2 -0.94 54.19 -34.62
C SER A 2 -1.18 52.74 -34.14
N ILE A 3 -0.50 51.74 -34.72
CA ILE A 3 -0.65 50.31 -34.33
C ILE A 3 0.15 49.96 -33.06
N LYS A 4 1.22 50.70 -32.76
CA LYS A 4 2.08 50.53 -31.58
C LYS A 4 1.31 50.49 -30.24
N PRO A 5 0.39 51.44 -29.94
CA PRO A 5 -0.37 51.39 -28.69
C PRO A 5 -1.31 50.17 -28.61
N PHE A 6 -1.91 49.76 -29.73
CA PHE A 6 -2.76 48.57 -29.77
C PHE A 6 -1.96 47.29 -29.44
N ILE A 7 -0.79 47.11 -30.06
CA ILE A 7 0.08 45.95 -29.78
C ILE A 7 0.54 45.94 -28.32
N SER A 8 0.90 47.11 -27.77
CA SER A 8 1.32 47.21 -26.37
C SER A 8 0.22 46.76 -25.41
N VAL A 9 -1.02 47.20 -25.63
CA VAL A 9 -2.17 46.78 -24.80
C VAL A 9 -2.44 45.29 -24.93
N VAL A 10 -2.41 44.73 -26.15
CA VAL A 10 -2.58 43.28 -26.37
C VAL A 10 -1.50 42.48 -25.63
N LEU A 11 -0.24 42.93 -25.67
CA LEU A 11 0.87 42.24 -25.00
C LEU A 11 0.72 42.29 -23.47
N VAL A 12 0.30 43.44 -22.92
CA VAL A 12 -0.02 43.57 -21.49
C VAL A 12 -1.15 42.63 -21.08
N ILE A 13 -2.21 42.55 -21.87
CA ILE A 13 -3.33 41.63 -21.61
C ILE A 13 -2.85 40.17 -21.64
N LEU A 14 -2.13 39.77 -22.69
CA LEU A 14 -1.62 38.40 -22.82
C LEU A 14 -0.71 37.99 -21.66
N THR A 15 0.17 38.89 -21.23
CA THR A 15 1.08 38.61 -20.10
C THR A 15 0.32 38.51 -18.78
N LEU A 16 -0.66 39.37 -18.53
CA LEU A 16 -1.54 39.27 -17.37
C LEU A 16 -2.32 37.95 -17.34
N PHE A 17 -2.95 37.59 -18.46
CA PHE A 17 -3.68 36.32 -18.55
C PHE A 17 -2.74 35.12 -18.36
N SER A 18 -1.58 35.12 -19.02
CA SER A 18 -0.57 34.06 -18.88
C SER A 18 -0.16 33.85 -17.42
N LEU A 19 0.10 34.93 -16.67
CA LEU A 19 0.43 34.87 -15.25
C LEU A 19 -0.70 34.28 -14.40
N VAL A 20 -1.95 34.67 -14.69
CA VAL A 20 -3.12 34.15 -13.97
C VAL A 20 -3.32 32.67 -14.25
N PHE A 21 -3.25 32.25 -15.51
CA PHE A 21 -3.35 30.84 -15.90
C PHE A 21 -2.25 30.01 -15.24
N MET A 22 -0.99 30.49 -15.26
CA MET A 22 0.12 29.79 -14.61
C MET A 22 -0.12 29.63 -13.10
N LYS A 23 -0.60 30.67 -12.41
CA LYS A 23 -0.93 30.58 -10.98
C LYS A 23 -2.09 29.61 -10.71
N MET A 24 -3.13 29.61 -11.55
CA MET A 24 -4.24 28.68 -11.41
C MET A 24 -3.80 27.23 -11.61
N ASP A 25 -2.95 26.97 -12.59
CA ASP A 25 -2.42 25.64 -12.89
C ASP A 25 -1.59 25.06 -11.75
N ILE A 26 -0.69 25.87 -11.18
CA ILE A 26 0.13 25.48 -10.04
C ILE A 26 -0.75 25.14 -8.83
N ARG A 27 -1.79 25.95 -8.55
CA ARG A 27 -2.72 25.68 -7.44
C ARG A 27 -3.47 24.38 -7.67
N ARG A 28 -4.00 24.16 -8.88
CA ARG A 28 -4.73 22.93 -9.23
C ARG A 28 -3.84 21.70 -9.03
N LEU A 29 -2.62 21.72 -9.58
CA LEU A 29 -1.66 20.63 -9.42
C LEU A 29 -1.32 20.38 -7.95
N SER A 30 -1.11 21.45 -7.18
CA SER A 30 -0.81 21.35 -5.75
C SER A 30 -1.93 20.66 -4.97
N TYR A 31 -3.20 21.01 -5.23
CA TYR A 31 -4.34 20.34 -4.61
C TYR A 31 -4.45 18.87 -5.03
N SER A 32 -4.19 18.55 -6.29
CA SER A 32 -4.17 17.16 -6.77
C SER A 32 -3.08 16.33 -6.09
N VAL A 33 -1.86 16.87 -5.98
CA VAL A 33 -0.74 16.20 -5.31
C VAL A 33 -1.03 16.01 -3.82
N LEU A 34 -1.56 17.03 -3.14
CA LEU A 34 -1.92 16.94 -1.74
C LEU A 34 -3.00 15.88 -1.50
N GLN A 35 -4.02 15.83 -2.36
CA GLN A 35 -5.04 14.79 -2.28
C GLN A 35 -4.45 13.39 -2.50
N LEU A 36 -3.54 13.25 -3.48
CA LEU A 36 -2.90 11.98 -3.77
C LEU A 36 -2.02 11.52 -2.61
N ALA A 37 -1.25 12.43 -2.00
CA ALA A 37 -0.41 12.13 -0.84
C ALA A 37 -1.25 11.67 0.37
N GLN A 38 -2.40 12.30 0.61
CA GLN A 38 -3.33 11.85 1.66
C GLN A 38 -3.87 10.44 1.39
N LYS A 39 -4.28 10.16 0.14
CA LYS A 39 -4.76 8.83 -0.26
C LYS A 39 -3.65 7.78 -0.11
N GLU A 40 -2.43 8.09 -0.53
CA GLU A 40 -1.28 7.19 -0.41
C GLU A 40 -0.99 6.87 1.06
N LYS A 41 -0.99 7.88 1.93
CA LYS A 41 -0.81 7.69 3.39
C LYS A 41 -1.87 6.74 3.95
N LEU A 42 -3.14 6.96 3.64
CA LEU A 42 -4.24 6.08 4.09
C LEU A 42 -4.07 4.64 3.59
N MET A 43 -3.61 4.46 2.35
CA MET A 43 -3.37 3.12 1.79
C MET A 43 -2.19 2.42 2.47
N LYS A 44 -1.10 3.14 2.75
CA LYS A 44 0.05 2.63 3.51
C LYS A 44 -0.34 2.22 4.92
N ASP A 45 -1.14 3.04 5.61
CA ASP A 45 -1.60 2.73 6.97
C ASP A 45 -2.53 1.50 6.98
N ARG A 46 -3.44 1.39 6.00
CA ARG A 46 -4.27 0.18 5.82
C ARG A 46 -3.43 -1.07 5.55
N TYR A 47 -2.42 -0.96 4.71
CA TYR A 47 -1.51 -2.07 4.43
C TYR A 47 -0.77 -2.52 5.68
N ARG A 48 -0.20 -1.58 6.44
CA ARG A 48 0.49 -1.85 7.72
C ARG A 48 -0.44 -2.50 8.75
N TYR A 49 -1.67 -2.02 8.87
CA TYR A 49 -2.64 -2.62 9.78
C TYR A 49 -2.98 -4.07 9.38
N ARG A 50 -3.18 -4.31 8.07
CA ARG A 50 -3.46 -5.66 7.55
C ARG A 50 -2.26 -6.60 7.73
N SER A 51 -1.04 -6.13 7.49
CA SER A 51 0.17 -6.94 7.68
C SER A 51 0.37 -7.29 9.15
N LEU A 52 0.13 -6.35 10.08
CA LEU A 52 0.15 -6.62 11.51
C LEU A 52 -0.91 -7.64 11.92
N LYS A 53 -2.15 -7.50 11.43
CA LYS A 53 -3.23 -8.46 11.70
C LYS A 53 -2.88 -9.85 11.17
N LEU A 54 -2.30 -9.92 9.97
CA LEU A 54 -1.86 -11.18 9.37
C LEU A 54 -0.72 -11.80 10.18
N ALA A 55 0.26 -11.01 10.61
CA ALA A 55 1.34 -11.48 11.48
C ALA A 55 0.82 -11.99 12.84
N GLN A 56 -0.20 -11.34 13.42
CA GLN A 56 -0.85 -11.81 14.64
C GLN A 56 -1.61 -13.14 14.46
N VAL A 57 -2.25 -13.33 13.30
CA VAL A 57 -2.96 -14.58 12.97
C VAL A 57 -1.97 -15.71 12.65
N MET A 58 -0.94 -15.40 11.87
CA MET A 58 0.12 -16.32 11.45
C MET A 58 1.22 -16.50 12.50
N ARG A 59 1.03 -15.99 13.71
CA ARG A 59 1.98 -16.19 14.80
C ARG A 59 2.17 -17.69 15.00
N THR A 60 3.42 -18.15 15.02
CA THR A 60 3.77 -19.58 14.98
C THR A 60 3.06 -20.40 16.05
N GLU A 61 2.84 -19.82 17.24
CA GLU A 61 2.08 -20.48 18.31
C GLU A 61 0.63 -20.77 17.93
N ARG A 62 -0.04 -19.88 17.18
CA ARG A 62 -1.42 -20.10 16.70
C ARG A 62 -1.49 -21.06 15.52
N ILE A 63 -0.53 -21.00 14.61
CA ILE A 63 -0.43 -21.98 13.52
C ILE A 63 -0.22 -23.38 14.11
N LYS A 64 0.65 -23.49 15.12
CA LYS A 64 0.91 -24.73 15.83
C LYS A 64 -0.32 -25.23 16.58
N SER A 65 -1.02 -24.37 17.31
CA SER A 65 -2.26 -24.77 17.99
C SER A 65 -3.35 -25.17 16.99
N TYR A 66 -3.48 -24.46 15.86
CA TYR A 66 -4.43 -24.80 14.80
C TYR A 66 -4.09 -26.15 14.14
N ALA A 67 -2.81 -26.41 13.85
CA ALA A 67 -2.35 -27.68 13.31
C ALA A 67 -2.52 -28.84 14.31
N GLN A 68 -2.25 -28.60 15.59
CA GLN A 68 -2.53 -29.58 16.65
C GLN A 68 -4.02 -29.89 16.78
N THR A 69 -4.88 -28.87 16.67
CA THR A 69 -6.34 -29.02 16.87
C THR A 69 -7.04 -29.64 15.67
N TYR A 70 -6.69 -29.24 14.44
CA TYR A 70 -7.45 -29.61 13.23
C TYR A 70 -6.68 -30.54 12.28
N LEU A 71 -5.34 -30.58 12.35
CA LEU A 71 -4.50 -31.39 11.46
C LEU A 71 -3.84 -32.59 12.18
N ALA A 72 -4.22 -32.84 13.44
CA ALA A 72 -3.67 -33.92 14.29
C ALA A 72 -2.12 -33.95 14.30
N LEU A 73 -1.48 -32.78 14.13
CA LEU A 73 -0.03 -32.68 14.02
C LEU A 73 0.57 -32.66 15.44
N ASN A 74 1.10 -33.81 15.89
CA ASN A 74 1.80 -33.89 17.17
C ASN A 74 3.17 -33.18 17.10
N GLU A 75 3.60 -32.59 18.22
CA GLU A 75 4.95 -32.02 18.34
C GLU A 75 6.01 -33.09 18.07
N ALA A 76 6.95 -32.80 17.16
CA ALA A 76 8.06 -33.70 16.87
C ALA A 76 8.99 -33.83 18.08
N GLN A 77 9.07 -35.02 18.67
CA GLN A 77 9.97 -35.29 19.80
C GLN A 77 11.39 -35.59 19.30
N ARG A 78 12.41 -35.24 20.10
CA ARG A 78 13.82 -35.59 19.79
C ARG A 78 13.94 -37.12 19.72
N GLY A 79 14.33 -37.64 18.54
CA GLY A 79 14.44 -39.07 18.26
C GLY A 79 13.27 -39.67 17.46
N GLN A 80 12.27 -38.88 17.07
CA GLN A 80 11.14 -39.36 16.28
C GLN A 80 11.53 -39.59 14.81
N ILE A 81 11.35 -40.82 14.32
CA ILE A 81 11.57 -41.19 12.92
C ILE A 81 10.29 -40.85 12.13
N ILE A 82 10.37 -39.89 11.21
CA ILE A 82 9.25 -39.50 10.35
C ILE A 82 9.27 -40.40 9.11
N HIS A 83 8.38 -41.40 9.06
CA HIS A 83 8.15 -42.17 7.83
C HIS A 83 7.34 -41.33 6.84
N MET A 84 8.02 -40.78 5.85
CA MET A 84 7.39 -40.18 4.66
C MET A 84 7.08 -41.26 3.63
N THR A 85 6.19 -42.18 3.98
CA THR A 85 5.66 -43.15 3.02
C THR A 85 4.15 -43.00 3.00
N GLY A 86 3.59 -42.90 1.80
CA GLY A 86 2.16 -42.73 1.57
C GLY A 86 1.33 -43.72 2.38
N ASP A 87 0.27 -43.16 2.97
CA ASP A 87 -0.76 -43.79 3.79
C ASP A 87 -0.36 -44.31 5.19
N ARG A 88 -0.69 -43.47 6.17
CA ARG A 88 -1.38 -43.79 7.43
C ARG A 88 -0.69 -44.79 8.38
N ILE A 89 -0.07 -44.20 9.40
CA ILE A 89 -0.25 -44.41 10.86
C ILE A 89 1.12 -44.36 11.54
N ALA A 90 1.30 -43.38 12.42
CA ALA A 90 2.43 -43.33 13.35
C ALA A 90 2.07 -44.14 14.61
N LEU A 91 2.64 -45.35 14.75
CA LEU A 91 2.58 -46.14 15.98
C LEU A 91 3.79 -45.82 16.88
N LYS A 92 3.52 -45.73 18.18
CA LYS A 92 4.46 -45.47 19.27
C LYS A 92 5.06 -46.79 19.75
N GLN A 93 6.39 -46.90 19.80
CA GLN A 93 7.11 -47.88 20.64
C GLN A 93 7.65 -47.17 21.87
#